data_AF-A0A975TIR0-F1
#
_entry.id   AF-A0A975TIR0-F1
#
_cell.length_a   1.000
_cell.length_b   1.000
_cell.length_c   1.000
_cell.angle_alpha   90.00
_cell.angle_beta   90.00
_cell.angle_gamma   90.00
#
_symmetry.space_group_name_H-M   'P 1'
#
loop_
_entity.id
_entity.type
_entity.pdbx_description
1 polymer ?
#
loop_
_entity_poly.entity_id
_entity_poly.type
_entity_poly.pdbx_seq_one_letter_code
_entity_poly.pdbx_strand_id
1 'polypeptide(L)'
;MTSDRSEVAEGRGAGPLIVTEDMGLLDDLLRLCAAAGAEPQVHHSVPERKEIWEEAPMVLVGDDAAARCRGATRRRGVMLVGRDQDDPEVWRRAVEIGAECVLRLPDAESWLVDRIADAVEGVGRQALTVGVIGGRGGAGASTLACALAVTAARAGRRTMLIDADPLGGGLDVLLGGEQAEGRRWPDFAASKGRVAGGALEESLPRLHALRVLSWDRGDSVVIQPEAMRSVLAAARRRGGVVVVDLPRRVDEAVAEALAQLDLGLLVVPAELRAVAAARRVASVVSMVLPDLRAVVRGPYAAGLDEQWIADALRLPLAGEVPLEPGLPQAQDGGVPPGARARGPLAAFCTAFWERALAGDGSVAS
;
A
#
# COMPACT_ATOMS: atom_id res chain seq x y z
N MET A 1 6.91 -45.00 -30.64
CA MET A 1 6.84 -43.61 -31.11
C MET A 1 6.04 -42.84 -30.07
N THR A 2 6.79 -42.36 -29.10
CA THR A 2 6.40 -41.54 -27.96
C THR A 2 6.53 -40.07 -28.31
N SER A 3 5.86 -39.25 -27.51
CA SER A 3 6.01 -37.79 -27.35
C SER A 3 5.37 -36.93 -28.44
N ASP A 4 4.27 -36.24 -28.10
CA ASP A 4 4.38 -34.79 -27.87
C ASP A 4 3.13 -34.23 -27.16
N ARG A 5 3.22 -34.08 -25.83
CA ARG A 5 2.27 -33.33 -24.98
C ARG A 5 3.02 -32.88 -23.74
N SER A 6 4.00 -31.99 -23.91
CA SER A 6 4.83 -31.53 -22.81
C SER A 6 5.42 -30.15 -23.09
N GLU A 7 4.61 -29.10 -23.30
CA GLU A 7 5.20 -27.74 -23.44
C GLU A 7 4.23 -26.56 -23.19
N VAL A 8 3.29 -26.67 -22.22
CA VAL A 8 2.45 -25.52 -21.80
C VAL A 8 2.35 -25.38 -20.27
N ALA A 9 3.38 -25.79 -19.52
CA ALA A 9 3.41 -25.69 -18.06
C ALA A 9 4.65 -24.94 -17.56
N GLU A 10 4.93 -23.76 -18.11
CA GLU A 10 5.95 -22.85 -17.57
C GLU A 10 5.27 -21.56 -17.11
N GLY A 11 5.20 -21.37 -15.79
CA GLY A 11 4.81 -20.09 -15.17
C GLY A 11 3.80 -20.14 -14.01
N ARG A 12 3.33 -21.30 -13.54
CA ARG A 12 2.57 -21.37 -12.27
C ARG A 12 3.58 -21.48 -11.12
N GLY A 13 3.81 -20.38 -10.39
CA GLY A 13 4.54 -20.43 -9.13
C GLY A 13 3.92 -21.47 -8.19
N ALA A 14 4.74 -22.14 -7.38
CA ALA A 14 4.27 -23.10 -6.40
C ALA A 14 3.19 -22.46 -5.50
N GLY A 15 2.07 -23.14 -5.26
CA GLY A 15 1.04 -22.64 -4.35
C GLY A 15 1.43 -22.81 -2.86
N PRO A 16 0.60 -22.33 -1.92
CA PRO A 16 0.88 -22.43 -0.49
C PRO A 16 1.13 -23.87 -0.05
N LEU A 17 2.05 -24.07 0.89
CA LEU A 17 2.30 -25.37 1.51
C LEU A 17 1.45 -25.51 2.77
N ILE A 18 0.65 -26.57 2.88
CA ILE A 18 -0.10 -26.94 4.07
C ILE A 18 0.58 -28.16 4.70
N VAL A 19 0.87 -28.09 6.01
CA VAL A 19 1.42 -29.21 6.78
C VAL A 19 0.48 -29.52 7.96
N THR A 20 -0.35 -30.56 7.84
CA THR A 20 -1.25 -31.04 8.91
C THR A 20 -1.69 -32.49 8.66
N GLU A 21 -2.02 -33.23 9.72
CA GLU A 21 -2.74 -34.51 9.69
C GLU A 21 -4.18 -34.37 10.20
N ASP A 22 -4.53 -33.25 10.79
CA ASP A 22 -5.90 -32.96 11.20
C ASP A 22 -6.77 -32.70 9.97
N MET A 23 -7.60 -33.69 9.62
CA MET A 23 -8.51 -33.64 8.48
C MET A 23 -9.49 -32.46 8.55
N GLY A 24 -9.94 -32.08 9.75
CA GLY A 24 -10.88 -30.96 9.89
C GLY A 24 -10.20 -29.62 9.66
N LEU A 25 -8.98 -29.45 10.15
CA LEU A 25 -8.17 -28.26 9.85
C LEU A 25 -7.78 -28.22 8.37
N LEU A 26 -7.42 -29.38 7.79
CA LEU A 26 -7.09 -29.50 6.38
C LEU A 26 -8.25 -29.05 5.48
N ASP A 27 -9.47 -29.53 5.75
CA ASP A 27 -10.67 -29.15 4.99
C ASP A 27 -10.92 -27.63 5.05
N ASP A 28 -10.77 -27.01 6.22
CA ASP A 28 -10.86 -25.57 6.37
C ASP A 28 -9.78 -24.84 5.56
N LEU A 29 -8.51 -25.24 5.69
CA LEU A 29 -7.41 -24.61 4.96
C LEU A 29 -7.54 -24.75 3.44
N LEU A 30 -8.01 -25.90 2.95
CA LEU A 30 -8.30 -26.12 1.52
C LEU A 30 -9.42 -25.20 1.04
N ARG A 31 -10.50 -25.06 1.82
CA ARG A 31 -11.60 -24.12 1.52
C ARG A 31 -11.10 -22.67 1.47
N LEU A 32 -10.26 -22.25 2.41
CA LEU A 32 -9.69 -20.90 2.43
C LEU A 32 -8.73 -20.67 1.26
N CYS A 33 -7.92 -21.66 0.89
CA CYS A 33 -7.07 -21.58 -0.30
C CYS A 33 -7.90 -21.45 -1.59
N ALA A 34 -8.97 -22.24 -1.72
CA ALA A 34 -9.88 -22.15 -2.85
C ALA A 34 -10.57 -20.77 -2.93
N ALA A 35 -11.00 -20.22 -1.80
CA ALA A 35 -11.56 -18.86 -1.72
C ALA A 35 -10.54 -17.78 -2.14
N ALA A 36 -9.25 -18.03 -1.91
CA ALA A 36 -8.14 -17.20 -2.32
C ALA A 36 -7.65 -17.48 -3.77
N GLY A 37 -8.26 -18.42 -4.50
CA GLY A 37 -7.82 -18.81 -5.84
C GLY A 37 -6.46 -19.50 -5.88
N ALA A 38 -6.05 -20.13 -4.77
CA ALA A 38 -4.77 -20.81 -4.60
C ALA A 38 -4.93 -22.33 -4.64
N GLU A 39 -4.00 -23.02 -5.32
CA GLU A 39 -3.89 -24.48 -5.31
C GLU A 39 -2.75 -24.89 -4.35
N PRO A 40 -3.05 -25.33 -3.11
CA PRO A 40 -2.01 -25.64 -2.14
C PRO A 40 -1.39 -27.03 -2.35
N GLN A 41 -0.17 -27.21 -1.86
CA GLN A 41 0.47 -28.52 -1.70
C GLN A 41 0.26 -29.00 -0.27
N VAL A 42 -0.20 -30.23 -0.08
CA VAL A 42 -0.52 -30.79 1.25
C VAL A 42 0.50 -31.84 1.64
N HIS A 43 1.04 -31.71 2.85
CA HIS A 43 1.96 -32.65 3.45
C HIS A 43 1.57 -32.92 4.92
N HIS A 44 2.06 -34.03 5.49
CA HIS A 44 1.83 -34.39 6.90
C HIS A 44 3.05 -34.09 7.79
N SER A 45 4.17 -33.74 7.16
CA SER A 45 5.43 -33.31 7.78
C SER A 45 6.21 -32.42 6.80
N VAL A 46 7.41 -31.95 7.20
CA VAL A 46 8.28 -31.18 6.32
C VAL A 46 8.56 -31.99 5.04
N PRO A 47 8.34 -31.42 3.83
CA PRO A 47 8.59 -32.13 2.58
C PRO A 47 10.03 -32.64 2.48
N GLU A 48 10.22 -33.83 1.89
CA GLU A 48 11.56 -34.41 1.69
C GLU A 48 12.44 -33.54 0.77
N ARG A 49 11.81 -32.89 -0.22
CA ARG A 49 12.44 -31.90 -1.09
C ARG A 49 12.36 -30.53 -0.42
N LYS A 50 13.52 -30.02 0.04
CA LYS A 50 13.61 -28.75 0.78
C LYS A 50 13.13 -27.56 -0.06
N GLU A 51 13.30 -27.64 -1.38
CA GLU A 51 12.88 -26.61 -2.33
C GLU A 51 11.37 -26.34 -2.22
N ILE A 52 10.55 -27.36 -1.93
CA ILE A 52 9.09 -27.19 -1.74
C ILE A 52 8.80 -26.27 -0.55
N TRP A 53 9.56 -26.41 0.55
CA TRP A 53 9.42 -25.55 1.72
C TRP A 53 9.98 -24.14 1.47
N GLU A 54 11.11 -24.04 0.77
CA GLU A 54 11.84 -22.79 0.56
C GLU A 54 11.23 -21.92 -0.56
N GLU A 55 10.58 -22.52 -1.56
CA GLU A 55 9.96 -21.82 -2.69
C GLU A 55 8.47 -21.57 -2.48
N ALA A 56 7.82 -22.27 -1.55
CA ALA A 56 6.41 -22.02 -1.24
C ALA A 56 6.19 -20.53 -0.92
N PRO A 57 5.18 -19.87 -1.48
CA PRO A 57 4.90 -18.46 -1.21
C PRO A 57 4.48 -18.24 0.26
N MET A 58 3.96 -19.30 0.89
CA MET A 58 3.57 -19.34 2.30
C MET A 58 3.51 -20.80 2.79
N VAL A 59 3.74 -21.01 4.08
CA VAL A 59 3.64 -22.31 4.75
C VAL A 59 2.66 -22.22 5.92
N LEU A 60 1.59 -23.02 5.87
CA LEU A 60 0.55 -23.13 6.89
C LEU A 60 0.75 -24.46 7.65
N VAL A 61 1.17 -24.37 8.90
CA VAL A 61 1.46 -25.54 9.75
C VAL A 61 0.34 -25.69 10.76
N GLY A 62 -0.31 -26.86 10.79
CA GLY A 62 -1.27 -27.21 11.82
C GLY A 62 -0.60 -27.36 13.19
N ASP A 63 -1.31 -26.98 14.24
CA ASP A 63 -0.87 -27.16 15.63
C ASP A 63 -0.53 -28.62 15.97
N ASP A 64 -1.20 -29.57 15.31
CA ASP A 64 -0.97 -31.01 15.34
C ASP A 64 0.38 -31.42 14.73
N ALA A 65 0.83 -30.73 13.68
CA ALA A 65 2.03 -31.07 12.92
C ALA A 65 3.28 -30.25 13.33
N ALA A 66 3.13 -29.22 14.17
CA ALA A 66 4.20 -28.31 14.55
C ALA A 66 5.46 -29.02 15.10
N ALA A 67 5.28 -30.08 15.89
CA ALA A 67 6.40 -30.86 16.44
C ALA A 67 7.24 -31.55 15.34
N ARG A 68 6.60 -31.94 14.22
CA ARG A 68 7.28 -32.57 13.07
C ARG A 68 7.95 -31.55 12.15
N CYS A 69 7.63 -30.27 12.31
CA CYS A 69 8.28 -29.16 11.62
C CYS A 69 9.51 -28.61 12.37
N ARG A 70 9.85 -29.17 13.54
CA ARG A 70 11.05 -28.81 14.30
C ARG A 70 12.30 -29.12 13.47
N GLY A 71 13.04 -28.09 13.09
CA GLY A 71 14.27 -28.21 12.27
C GLY A 71 14.08 -27.86 10.79
N ALA A 72 12.89 -27.48 10.36
CA ALA A 72 12.69 -26.87 9.05
C ALA A 72 13.48 -25.55 8.92
N THR A 73 13.87 -25.18 7.70
CA THR A 73 14.55 -23.91 7.43
C THR A 73 13.65 -22.75 7.86
N ARG A 74 14.15 -21.88 8.75
CA ARG A 74 13.40 -20.68 9.18
C ARG A 74 13.29 -19.69 8.04
N ARG A 75 12.08 -19.19 7.81
CA ARG A 75 11.77 -18.21 6.76
C ARG A 75 10.52 -17.40 7.11
N ARG A 76 10.34 -16.26 6.44
CA ARG A 76 9.08 -15.50 6.51
C ARG A 76 7.94 -16.25 5.83
N GLY A 77 6.71 -15.97 6.25
CA GLY A 77 5.52 -16.62 5.72
C GLY A 77 5.27 -18.04 6.26
N VAL A 78 5.86 -18.42 7.39
CA VAL A 78 5.47 -19.61 8.15
C VAL A 78 4.42 -19.21 9.17
N MET A 79 3.30 -19.91 9.21
CA MET A 79 2.18 -19.63 10.11
C MET A 79 1.78 -20.89 10.85
N LEU A 80 1.50 -20.76 12.15
CA LEU A 80 0.88 -21.83 12.92
C LEU A 80 -0.63 -21.62 12.91
N VAL A 81 -1.41 -22.63 12.52
CA VAL A 81 -2.87 -22.57 12.47
C VAL A 81 -3.44 -23.64 13.38
N GLY A 82 -4.38 -23.26 14.25
CA GLY A 82 -5.05 -24.18 15.16
C GLY A 82 -6.52 -23.85 15.34
N ARG A 83 -7.23 -24.74 16.03
CA ARG A 83 -8.65 -24.58 16.37
C ARG A 83 -8.88 -24.44 17.88
N ASP A 84 -7.96 -24.92 18.70
CA ASP A 84 -8.09 -24.89 20.15
C ASP A 84 -7.69 -23.51 20.72
N GLN A 85 -8.56 -22.97 21.58
CA GLN A 85 -8.43 -21.64 22.17
C GLN A 85 -7.68 -21.66 23.50
N ASP A 86 -7.57 -22.82 24.14
CA ASP A 86 -7.10 -22.95 25.53
C ASP A 86 -5.72 -23.60 25.66
N ASP A 87 -5.03 -23.89 24.55
CA ASP A 87 -3.74 -24.58 24.57
C ASP A 87 -2.57 -23.60 24.85
N PRO A 88 -1.94 -23.62 26.04
CA PRO A 88 -0.85 -22.72 26.37
C PRO A 88 0.43 -23.02 25.57
N GLU A 89 0.55 -24.23 25.03
CA GLU A 89 1.73 -24.73 24.34
C GLU A 89 1.78 -24.32 22.87
N VAL A 90 0.70 -23.73 22.34
CA VAL A 90 0.62 -23.27 20.95
C VAL A 90 1.67 -22.19 20.66
N TRP A 91 1.89 -21.25 21.59
CA TRP A 91 2.89 -20.19 21.43
C TRP A 91 4.32 -20.73 21.43
N ARG A 92 4.60 -21.71 22.30
CA ARG A 92 5.92 -22.37 22.33
C ARG A 92 6.18 -23.07 21.00
N ARG A 93 5.20 -23.83 20.48
CA ARG A 93 5.29 -24.49 19.16
C ARG A 93 5.55 -23.50 18.03
N ALA A 94 4.87 -22.36 18.03
CA ALA A 94 5.06 -21.30 17.03
C ALA A 94 6.51 -20.79 17.01
N VAL A 95 7.08 -20.50 18.19
CA VAL A 95 8.47 -20.03 18.32
C VAL A 95 9.48 -21.09 17.86
N GLU A 96 9.23 -22.37 18.17
CA GLU A 96 10.12 -23.48 17.79
C GLU A 96 10.27 -23.59 16.27
N ILE A 97 9.15 -23.53 15.53
CA ILE A 97 9.14 -23.60 14.06
C ILE A 97 9.45 -22.26 13.38
N GLY A 98 9.59 -21.18 14.15
CA GLY A 98 9.82 -19.83 13.62
C GLY A 98 8.62 -19.25 12.89
N ALA A 99 7.40 -19.56 13.35
CA ALA A 99 6.18 -19.01 12.79
C ALA A 99 6.10 -17.49 13.05
N GLU A 100 5.68 -16.76 12.03
CA GLU A 100 5.48 -15.32 12.05
C GLU A 100 4.23 -14.94 12.86
N CYS A 101 3.21 -15.80 12.83
CA CYS A 101 1.98 -15.63 13.58
C CYS A 101 1.32 -16.96 13.96
N VAL A 102 0.46 -16.88 14.97
CA VAL A 102 -0.49 -17.94 15.35
C VAL A 102 -1.89 -17.50 14.93
N LEU A 103 -2.56 -18.33 14.13
CA LEU A 103 -3.90 -18.10 13.62
C LEU A 103 -4.87 -19.09 14.24
N ARG A 104 -6.05 -18.60 14.60
CA ARG A 104 -7.13 -19.41 15.15
C ARG A 104 -8.31 -19.37 14.21
N LEU A 105 -8.81 -20.53 13.83
CA LEU A 105 -10.03 -20.64 13.02
C LEU A 105 -11.24 -20.90 13.94
N PRO A 106 -12.40 -20.28 13.65
CA PRO A 106 -12.73 -19.52 12.43
C PRO A 106 -12.38 -18.02 12.46
N ASP A 107 -11.92 -17.48 13.59
CA ASP A 107 -11.73 -16.02 13.78
C ASP A 107 -10.81 -15.37 12.75
N ALA A 108 -9.78 -16.09 12.30
CA ALA A 108 -8.77 -15.61 11.36
C ALA A 108 -9.07 -15.95 9.89
N GLU A 109 -10.24 -16.53 9.54
CA GLU A 109 -10.53 -16.99 8.18
C GLU A 109 -10.38 -15.89 7.13
N SER A 110 -11.04 -14.74 7.33
CA SER A 110 -11.01 -13.64 6.35
C SER A 110 -9.59 -13.10 6.16
N TRP A 111 -8.85 -12.96 7.26
CA TRP A 111 -7.46 -12.51 7.22
C TRP A 111 -6.55 -13.53 6.52
N LEU A 112 -6.78 -14.83 6.74
CA LEU A 112 -5.98 -15.89 6.12
C LEU A 112 -6.27 -16.00 4.62
N VAL A 113 -7.53 -15.87 4.18
CA VAL A 113 -7.87 -15.76 2.75
C VAL A 113 -7.14 -14.57 2.13
N ASP A 114 -7.16 -13.43 2.81
CA ASP A 114 -6.44 -12.23 2.39
C ASP A 114 -4.94 -12.52 2.22
N ARG A 115 -4.31 -13.14 3.22
CA ARG A 115 -2.89 -13.46 3.15
C ARG A 115 -2.54 -14.52 2.11
N ILE A 116 -3.39 -15.53 1.90
CA ILE A 116 -3.17 -16.58 0.89
C ILE A 116 -3.14 -15.98 -0.50
N ALA A 117 -4.15 -15.19 -0.90
CA ALA A 117 -4.12 -14.65 -2.26
C ALA A 117 -3.04 -13.57 -2.43
N ASP A 118 -2.59 -12.92 -1.34
CA ASP A 118 -1.42 -12.04 -1.42
C ASP A 118 -0.20 -12.90 -1.80
N ALA A 119 0.07 -13.96 -1.03
CA ALA A 119 1.18 -14.86 -1.27
C ALA A 119 1.17 -15.44 -2.71
N VAL A 120 -0.01 -15.81 -3.22
CA VAL A 120 -0.18 -16.42 -4.57
C VAL A 120 -0.14 -15.39 -5.71
N GLU A 121 -0.59 -14.15 -5.50
CA GLU A 121 -0.43 -13.05 -6.48
C GLU A 121 1.05 -12.67 -6.69
N GLY A 122 1.98 -13.27 -5.92
CA GLY A 122 3.40 -13.01 -6.02
C GLY A 122 3.71 -11.60 -5.54
N VAL A 123 3.26 -11.22 -4.34
CA VAL A 123 3.70 -9.94 -3.76
C VAL A 123 5.21 -10.04 -3.53
N GLY A 124 5.96 -9.43 -4.44
CA GLY A 124 7.23 -8.83 -4.07
C GLY A 124 7.03 -7.83 -2.93
N ARG A 125 8.07 -7.07 -2.62
CA ARG A 125 8.01 -5.99 -1.61
C ARG A 125 6.74 -5.15 -1.79
N GLN A 126 5.99 -4.88 -0.71
CA GLN A 126 4.84 -3.97 -0.77
C GLN A 126 5.28 -2.62 -1.35
N ALA A 127 4.38 -1.96 -2.07
CA ALA A 127 4.65 -0.64 -2.61
C ALA A 127 4.88 0.36 -1.48
N LEU A 128 5.90 1.20 -1.61
CA LEU A 128 6.11 2.31 -0.67
C LEU A 128 4.95 3.30 -0.84
N THR A 129 4.19 3.50 0.23
CA THR A 129 2.91 4.21 0.24
C THR A 129 3.06 5.54 0.95
N VAL A 130 2.95 6.63 0.19
CA VAL A 130 3.15 7.99 0.68
C VAL A 130 1.84 8.76 0.62
N GLY A 131 1.35 9.22 1.78
CA GLY A 131 0.20 10.13 1.84
C GLY A 131 0.63 11.59 1.78
N VAL A 132 -0.18 12.44 1.14
CA VAL A 132 0.04 13.89 1.09
C VAL A 132 -1.19 14.60 1.63
N ILE A 133 -1.00 15.46 2.63
CA ILE A 133 -2.08 16.16 3.33
C ILE A 133 -1.77 17.66 3.37
N GLY A 134 -2.77 18.51 3.17
CA GLY A 134 -2.61 19.95 3.32
C GLY A 134 -2.66 20.40 4.79
N GLY A 135 -1.73 21.24 5.24
CA GLY A 135 -1.85 21.94 6.53
C GLY A 135 -2.98 22.98 6.54
N ARG A 136 -3.35 23.50 5.36
CA ARG A 136 -4.51 24.36 5.13
C ARG A 136 -5.15 24.13 3.75
N GLY A 137 -6.30 24.75 3.50
CA GLY A 137 -6.91 24.78 2.17
C GLY A 137 -6.01 25.54 1.19
N GLY A 138 -5.84 24.99 0.00
CA GLY A 138 -4.92 25.54 -1.01
C GLY A 138 -3.45 25.46 -0.62
N ALA A 139 -3.06 24.51 0.23
CA ALA A 139 -1.66 24.31 0.60
C ALA A 139 -0.79 23.81 -0.57
N GLY A 140 -1.40 23.07 -1.52
CA GLY A 140 -0.71 22.43 -2.65
C GLY A 140 -0.50 20.92 -2.49
N ALA A 141 -1.28 20.25 -1.62
CA ALA A 141 -1.18 18.80 -1.36
C ALA A 141 -1.42 17.97 -2.64
N SER A 142 -2.56 18.15 -3.30
CA SER A 142 -2.89 17.47 -4.57
C SER A 142 -1.86 17.72 -5.65
N THR A 143 -1.33 18.95 -5.75
CA THR A 143 -0.26 19.30 -6.69
C THR A 143 1.02 18.52 -6.41
N LEU A 144 1.43 18.44 -5.14
CA LEU A 144 2.60 17.67 -4.74
C LEU A 144 2.39 16.16 -4.92
N ALA A 145 1.19 15.64 -4.63
CA ALA A 145 0.83 14.25 -4.85
C ALA A 145 0.95 13.86 -6.32
N CYS A 146 0.38 14.66 -7.23
CA CYS A 146 0.57 14.48 -8.67
C CYS A 146 2.04 14.52 -9.08
N ALA A 147 2.81 15.51 -8.59
CA ALA A 147 4.21 15.65 -8.94
C ALA A 147 5.08 14.48 -8.47
N LEU A 148 4.84 13.97 -7.26
CA LEU A 148 5.50 12.78 -6.73
C LEU A 148 5.22 11.57 -7.60
N ALA A 149 3.95 11.35 -7.95
CA ALA A 149 3.53 10.20 -8.76
C ALA A 149 4.07 10.28 -10.20
N VAL A 150 3.94 11.43 -10.86
CA VAL A 150 4.48 11.65 -12.22
C VAL A 150 6.00 11.46 -12.24
N THR A 151 6.71 11.98 -11.23
CA THR A 151 8.17 11.83 -11.16
C THR A 151 8.59 10.38 -10.95
N ALA A 152 7.90 9.62 -10.09
CA ALA A 152 8.18 8.19 -9.89
C ALA A 152 7.91 7.36 -11.16
N ALA A 153 6.78 7.59 -11.82
CA ALA A 153 6.41 6.90 -13.05
C ALA A 153 7.45 7.13 -14.16
N ARG A 154 7.93 8.37 -14.30
CA ARG A 154 9.00 8.71 -15.25
C ARG A 154 10.34 8.05 -14.96
N ALA A 155 10.62 7.78 -13.69
CA ALA A 155 11.80 7.01 -13.29
C ALA A 155 11.63 5.50 -13.54
N GLY A 156 10.55 5.07 -14.20
CA GLY A 156 10.27 3.68 -14.54
C GLY A 156 9.70 2.87 -13.37
N ARG A 157 9.23 3.52 -12.30
CA ARG A 157 8.60 2.82 -11.17
C ARG A 157 7.13 2.56 -11.47
N ARG A 158 6.66 1.34 -11.13
CA ARG A 158 5.21 1.09 -11.01
C ARG A 158 4.64 2.11 -10.02
N THR A 159 3.65 2.87 -10.47
CA THR A 159 3.13 4.02 -9.72
C THR A 159 1.62 4.05 -9.80
N MET A 160 0.99 4.18 -8.64
CA MET A 160 -0.45 4.47 -8.52
C MET A 160 -0.66 5.77 -7.76
N LEU A 161 -1.60 6.60 -8.22
CA LEU A 161 -2.06 7.81 -7.54
C LEU A 161 -3.53 7.61 -7.15
N ILE A 162 -3.85 7.83 -5.88
CA ILE A 162 -5.19 7.63 -5.33
C ILE A 162 -5.67 8.95 -4.73
N ASP A 163 -6.82 9.43 -5.21
CA ASP A 163 -7.50 10.61 -4.71
C ASP A 163 -8.45 10.24 -3.56
N ALA A 164 -8.06 10.42 -2.31
CA ALA A 164 -8.94 10.14 -1.17
C ALA A 164 -9.83 11.34 -0.78
N ASP A 165 -9.80 12.47 -1.50
CA ASP A 165 -10.61 13.65 -1.19
C ASP A 165 -11.83 13.76 -2.14
N PRO A 166 -13.04 13.34 -1.70
CA PRO A 166 -14.26 13.46 -2.51
C PRO A 166 -14.59 14.89 -2.96
N LEU A 167 -14.04 15.90 -2.28
CA LEU A 167 -14.33 17.30 -2.54
C LEU A 167 -13.20 18.00 -3.33
N GLY A 168 -12.17 17.27 -3.74
CA GLY A 168 -10.99 17.79 -4.43
C GLY A 168 -11.18 18.10 -5.93
N GLY A 169 -12.30 17.70 -6.52
CA GLY A 169 -12.61 17.89 -7.94
C GLY A 169 -11.99 16.85 -8.88
N GLY A 170 -11.31 15.84 -8.33
CA GLY A 170 -10.69 14.74 -9.07
C GLY A 170 -9.26 15.04 -9.54
N LEU A 171 -8.30 14.23 -9.10
CA LEU A 171 -6.90 14.32 -9.56
C LEU A 171 -6.73 14.10 -11.06
N ASP A 172 -7.68 13.46 -11.74
CA ASP A 172 -7.65 13.31 -13.19
C ASP A 172 -7.70 14.65 -13.94
N VAL A 173 -8.30 15.71 -13.36
CA VAL A 173 -8.20 17.07 -13.91
C VAL A 173 -6.77 17.60 -13.86
N LEU A 174 -6.10 17.45 -12.71
CA LEU A 174 -4.71 17.91 -12.54
C LEU A 174 -3.74 17.16 -13.46
N LEU A 175 -4.14 16.00 -13.96
CA LEU A 175 -3.39 15.19 -14.90
C LEU A 175 -3.84 15.35 -16.37
N GLY A 176 -4.86 16.17 -16.67
CA GLY A 176 -5.41 16.31 -18.02
C GLY A 176 -5.98 15.00 -18.59
N GLY A 177 -6.56 14.18 -17.73
CA GLY A 177 -7.04 12.82 -18.02
C GLY A 177 -8.54 12.62 -17.80
N GLU A 178 -9.32 13.69 -17.84
CA GLU A 178 -10.76 13.70 -17.55
C GLU A 178 -11.56 12.80 -18.50
N GLN A 179 -11.05 12.60 -19.73
CA GLN A 179 -11.65 11.75 -20.75
C GLN A 179 -11.06 10.33 -20.78
N ALA A 180 -10.16 10.00 -19.85
CA ALA A 180 -9.53 8.68 -19.84
C ALA A 180 -10.48 7.60 -19.30
N GLU A 181 -10.63 6.55 -20.11
CA GLU A 181 -11.40 5.36 -19.78
C GLU A 181 -10.82 4.61 -18.57
N GLY A 182 -11.71 3.99 -17.80
CA GLY A 182 -11.37 3.20 -16.61
C GLY A 182 -12.25 3.54 -15.42
N ARG A 183 -12.21 2.69 -14.41
CA ARG A 183 -13.03 2.79 -13.19
C ARG A 183 -12.61 3.98 -12.32
N ARG A 184 -13.58 4.56 -11.61
CA ARG A 184 -13.43 5.65 -10.64
C ARG A 184 -14.04 5.23 -9.29
N TRP A 185 -13.90 6.06 -8.25
CA TRP A 185 -14.38 5.74 -6.91
C TRP A 185 -15.83 5.22 -6.82
N PRO A 186 -16.81 5.78 -7.55
CA PRO A 186 -18.19 5.27 -7.52
C PRO A 186 -18.31 3.79 -7.92
N ASP A 187 -17.42 3.27 -8.77
CA ASP A 187 -17.40 1.85 -9.16
C ASP A 187 -16.93 0.92 -8.03
N PHE A 188 -16.26 1.48 -7.02
CA PHE A 188 -15.73 0.74 -5.87
C PHE A 188 -16.50 1.01 -4.57
N ALA A 189 -17.34 2.06 -4.53
CA ALA A 189 -18.02 2.51 -3.32
C ALA A 189 -18.94 1.45 -2.70
N ALA A 190 -19.56 0.60 -3.52
CA ALA A 190 -20.42 -0.50 -3.07
C ALA A 190 -19.69 -1.85 -2.98
N SER A 191 -18.36 -1.88 -3.21
CA SER A 191 -17.60 -3.12 -3.20
C SER A 191 -17.60 -3.74 -1.81
N LYS A 192 -18.15 -4.95 -1.70
CA LYS A 192 -18.09 -5.77 -0.49
C LYS A 192 -17.02 -6.84 -0.70
N GLY A 193 -15.96 -6.79 0.11
CA GLY A 193 -14.90 -7.79 0.11
C GLY A 193 -13.61 -7.33 -0.56
N ARG A 194 -12.77 -8.31 -0.87
CA ARG A 194 -11.40 -8.09 -1.35
C ARG A 194 -11.39 -7.64 -2.81
N VAL A 195 -10.56 -6.66 -3.12
CA VAL A 195 -10.20 -6.29 -4.49
C VAL A 195 -8.87 -6.95 -4.83
N ALA A 196 -8.79 -7.69 -5.95
CA ALA A 196 -7.54 -8.28 -6.45
C ALA A 196 -6.60 -7.19 -7.00
N GLY A 197 -5.28 -7.32 -6.78
CA GLY A 197 -4.34 -6.22 -6.97
C GLY A 197 -4.14 -5.88 -8.44
N GLY A 198 -3.94 -6.91 -9.27
CA GLY A 198 -3.87 -6.77 -10.72
C GLY A 198 -5.17 -6.26 -11.34
N ALA A 199 -6.32 -6.78 -10.87
CA ALA A 199 -7.63 -6.36 -11.35
C ALA A 199 -7.92 -4.89 -11.05
N LEU A 200 -7.53 -4.39 -9.87
CA LEU A 200 -7.60 -2.96 -9.57
C LEU A 200 -6.76 -2.19 -10.60
N GLU A 201 -5.47 -2.48 -10.68
CA GLU A 201 -4.52 -1.74 -11.53
C GLU A 201 -4.93 -1.69 -13.01
N GLU A 202 -5.41 -2.81 -13.56
CA GLU A 202 -5.86 -2.92 -14.94
C GLU A 202 -7.16 -2.16 -15.21
N SER A 203 -8.06 -2.08 -14.22
CA SER A 203 -9.33 -1.38 -14.34
C SER A 203 -9.21 0.14 -14.27
N LEU A 204 -8.09 0.67 -13.74
CA LEU A 204 -7.88 2.10 -13.56
C LEU A 204 -7.35 2.78 -14.84
N PRO A 205 -7.71 4.05 -15.07
CA PRO A 205 -7.09 4.89 -16.09
C PRO A 205 -5.57 4.87 -16.03
N ARG A 206 -4.94 4.86 -17.21
CA ARG A 206 -3.49 5.00 -17.36
C ARG A 206 -3.17 6.39 -17.91
N LEU A 207 -2.51 7.20 -17.09
CA LEU A 207 -2.13 8.58 -17.41
C LEU A 207 -0.65 8.76 -17.11
N HIS A 208 0.13 9.37 -18.02
CA HIS A 208 1.56 9.68 -17.77
C HIS A 208 2.39 8.50 -17.22
N ALA A 209 2.11 7.28 -17.69
CA ALA A 209 2.70 6.02 -17.24
C ALA A 209 2.40 5.59 -15.78
N LEU A 210 1.47 6.25 -15.09
CA LEU A 210 0.90 5.81 -13.81
C LEU A 210 -0.57 5.36 -13.95
N ARG A 211 -1.06 4.67 -12.92
CA ARG A 211 -2.50 4.37 -12.73
C ARG A 211 -3.13 5.35 -11.76
N VAL A 212 -4.36 5.77 -12.01
CA VAL A 212 -5.03 6.79 -11.20
C VAL A 212 -6.40 6.32 -10.76
N LEU A 213 -6.66 6.33 -9.46
CA LEU A 213 -8.01 6.24 -8.91
C LEU A 213 -8.46 7.65 -8.51
N SER A 214 -9.37 8.22 -9.29
CA SER A 214 -9.91 9.57 -9.11
C SER A 214 -11.42 9.51 -8.82
N TRP A 215 -12.00 10.66 -8.48
CA TRP A 215 -13.44 10.89 -8.49
C TRP A 215 -13.92 11.19 -9.91
N ASP A 216 -15.13 10.76 -10.23
CA ASP A 216 -15.78 11.10 -11.50
C ASP A 216 -16.44 12.50 -11.40
N ARG A 217 -17.41 12.78 -12.29
CA ARG A 217 -18.19 14.04 -12.28
C ARG A 217 -19.65 13.82 -11.86
N GLY A 218 -19.95 12.65 -11.30
CA GLY A 218 -21.27 12.29 -10.81
C GLY A 218 -21.54 12.83 -9.42
N ASP A 219 -22.64 12.37 -8.82
CA ASP A 219 -22.98 12.72 -7.44
C ASP A 219 -21.94 12.16 -6.45
N SER A 220 -21.73 12.88 -5.36
CA SER A 220 -20.82 12.44 -4.30
C SER A 220 -21.31 11.12 -3.69
N VAL A 221 -20.45 10.11 -3.71
CA VAL A 221 -20.70 8.82 -3.05
C VAL A 221 -19.90 8.74 -1.75
N VAL A 222 -20.49 8.14 -0.71
CA VAL A 222 -19.79 7.87 0.55
C VAL A 222 -18.99 6.56 0.41
N ILE A 223 -17.67 6.65 0.56
CA ILE A 223 -16.80 5.47 0.59
C ILE A 223 -16.83 4.89 2.00
N GLN A 224 -17.25 3.62 2.10
CA GLN A 224 -17.20 2.89 3.37
C GLN A 224 -15.75 2.59 3.76
N PRO A 225 -15.41 2.56 5.07
CA PRO A 225 -14.06 2.26 5.54
C PRO A 225 -13.48 0.96 4.95
N GLU A 226 -14.31 -0.08 4.82
CA GLU A 226 -13.90 -1.37 4.23
C GLU A 226 -13.50 -1.24 2.76
N ALA A 227 -14.18 -0.39 2.00
CA ALA A 227 -13.88 -0.19 0.58
C ALA A 227 -12.54 0.55 0.42
N MET A 228 -12.31 1.60 1.23
CA MET A 228 -11.00 2.28 1.30
C MET A 228 -9.88 1.31 1.69
N ARG A 229 -10.14 0.48 2.71
CA ARG A 229 -9.20 -0.55 3.17
C ARG A 229 -8.83 -1.51 2.05
N SER A 230 -9.84 -2.10 1.39
CA SER A 230 -9.65 -3.06 0.29
C SER A 230 -8.92 -2.46 -0.91
N VAL A 231 -9.26 -1.23 -1.31
CA VAL A 231 -8.63 -0.55 -2.45
C VAL A 231 -7.15 -0.26 -2.18
N LEU A 232 -6.83 0.30 -1.01
CA LEU A 232 -5.44 0.60 -0.66
C LEU A 232 -4.61 -0.67 -0.47
N ALA A 233 -5.17 -1.68 0.19
CA ALA A 233 -4.52 -2.98 0.32
C ALA A 233 -4.18 -3.56 -1.05
N ALA A 234 -5.11 -3.48 -2.02
CA ALA A 234 -4.90 -3.92 -3.39
C ALA A 234 -3.85 -3.08 -4.15
N ALA A 235 -3.89 -1.76 -4.00
CA ALA A 235 -2.94 -0.84 -4.65
C ALA A 235 -1.49 -1.08 -4.23
N ARG A 236 -1.30 -1.41 -2.94
CA ARG A 236 0.01 -1.69 -2.32
C ARG A 236 0.63 -3.00 -2.75
N ARG A 237 -0.14 -3.91 -3.38
CA ARG A 237 0.41 -5.16 -3.92
C ARG A 237 1.27 -4.90 -5.15
N ARG A 238 2.12 -5.87 -5.50
CA ARG A 238 2.98 -5.87 -6.70
C ARG A 238 4.10 -4.81 -6.70
N GLY A 239 4.39 -4.20 -5.55
CA GLY A 239 5.50 -3.27 -5.35
C GLY A 239 5.36 -1.95 -6.11
N GLY A 240 6.46 -1.20 -6.18
CA GLY A 240 6.48 0.16 -6.73
C GLY A 240 6.19 1.21 -5.67
N VAL A 241 5.44 2.25 -6.04
CA VAL A 241 5.00 3.31 -5.14
C VAL A 241 3.51 3.59 -5.30
N VAL A 242 2.88 3.94 -4.18
CA VAL A 242 1.50 4.44 -4.14
C VAL A 242 1.52 5.81 -3.51
N VAL A 243 0.94 6.81 -4.18
CA VAL A 243 0.77 8.15 -3.63
C VAL A 243 -0.70 8.37 -3.35
N VAL A 244 -1.05 8.79 -2.14
CA VAL A 244 -2.44 9.03 -1.71
C VAL A 244 -2.61 10.51 -1.41
N ASP A 245 -3.45 11.20 -2.17
CA ASP A 245 -3.86 12.58 -1.86
C ASP A 245 -5.00 12.52 -0.83
N LEU A 246 -4.81 13.15 0.33
CA LEU A 246 -5.67 12.96 1.49
C LEU A 246 -6.38 14.26 1.87
N PRO A 247 -7.68 14.18 2.23
CA PRO A 247 -8.39 15.32 2.78
C PRO A 247 -7.86 15.64 4.19
N ARG A 248 -8.11 16.87 4.64
CA ARG A 248 -7.68 17.34 5.97
C ARG A 248 -8.56 16.85 7.11
N ARG A 249 -9.80 16.47 6.79
CA ARG A 249 -10.74 15.92 7.76
C ARG A 249 -10.50 14.42 7.82
N VAL A 250 -10.10 13.94 8.99
CA VAL A 250 -9.96 12.52 9.24
C VAL A 250 -11.32 11.98 9.69
N ASP A 251 -12.00 11.31 8.78
CA ASP A 251 -13.14 10.43 9.09
C ASP A 251 -12.67 8.96 9.13
N GLU A 252 -13.59 8.02 9.24
CA GLU A 252 -13.28 6.59 9.35
C GLU A 252 -12.58 6.04 8.09
N ALA A 253 -13.00 6.46 6.90
CA ALA A 253 -12.36 6.03 5.65
C ALA A 253 -10.93 6.61 5.55
N VAL A 254 -10.74 7.89 5.89
CA VAL A 254 -9.41 8.50 5.91
C VAL A 254 -8.52 7.88 6.98
N ALA A 255 -9.07 7.44 8.11
CA ALA A 255 -8.32 6.70 9.12
C ALA A 255 -7.80 5.36 8.58
N GLU A 256 -8.61 4.62 7.83
CA GLU A 256 -8.18 3.40 7.12
C GLU A 256 -7.09 3.69 6.08
N ALA A 257 -7.16 4.86 5.43
CA ALA A 257 -6.11 5.28 4.51
C ALA A 257 -4.80 5.56 5.23
N LEU A 258 -4.84 6.35 6.30
CA LEU A 258 -3.69 6.69 7.13
C LEU A 258 -3.01 5.46 7.73
N ALA A 259 -3.78 4.48 8.18
CA ALA A 259 -3.27 3.25 8.79
C ALA A 259 -2.46 2.36 7.81
N GLN A 260 -2.57 2.58 6.50
CA GLN A 260 -1.89 1.83 5.46
C GLN A 260 -0.75 2.59 4.76
N LEU A 261 -0.46 3.82 5.21
CA LEU A 261 0.67 4.59 4.71
C LEU A 261 1.95 4.19 5.42
N ASP A 262 3.05 4.18 4.68
CA ASP A 262 4.39 4.00 5.26
C ASP A 262 4.94 5.36 5.73
N LEU A 263 4.53 6.46 5.07
CA LEU A 263 4.99 7.83 5.34
C LEU A 263 3.94 8.86 4.93
N GLY A 264 3.82 9.96 5.68
CA GLY A 264 2.97 11.11 5.36
C GLY A 264 3.75 12.40 5.15
N LEU A 265 3.28 13.23 4.22
CA LEU A 265 3.78 14.58 3.96
C LEU A 265 2.71 15.62 4.27
N LEU A 266 2.97 16.46 5.26
CA LEU A 266 2.12 17.59 5.61
C LEU A 266 2.61 18.85 4.89
N VAL A 267 1.88 19.30 3.87
CA VAL A 267 2.24 20.48 3.06
C VAL A 267 1.80 21.75 3.77
N VAL A 268 2.75 22.61 4.13
CA VAL A 268 2.53 23.81 4.94
C VAL A 268 3.07 25.05 4.22
N PRO A 269 2.19 25.94 3.73
CA PRO A 269 2.60 27.27 3.29
C PRO A 269 3.32 28.01 4.42
N ALA A 270 4.38 28.73 4.10
CA ALA A 270 5.24 29.42 5.07
C ALA A 270 4.61 30.72 5.60
N GLU A 271 3.44 30.59 6.20
CA GLU A 271 2.62 31.67 6.75
C GLU A 271 2.15 31.28 8.16
N LEU A 272 2.16 32.20 9.12
CA LEU A 272 1.82 31.89 10.52
C LEU A 272 0.43 31.24 10.69
N ARG A 273 -0.57 31.70 9.92
CA ARG A 273 -1.92 31.11 9.94
C ARG A 273 -1.94 29.68 9.39
N ALA A 274 -1.12 29.39 8.39
CA ALA A 274 -0.99 28.05 7.84
C ALA A 274 -0.32 27.10 8.84
N VAL A 275 0.72 27.56 9.56
CA VAL A 275 1.35 26.81 10.65
C VAL A 275 0.34 26.50 11.76
N ALA A 276 -0.45 27.48 12.19
CA ALA A 276 -1.48 27.27 13.21
C ALA A 276 -2.55 26.24 12.78
N ALA A 277 -2.99 26.28 11.52
CA ALA A 277 -3.91 25.28 10.98
C ALA A 277 -3.26 23.90 10.87
N ALA A 278 -2.03 23.84 10.37
CA ALA A 278 -1.24 22.62 10.21
C ALA A 278 -1.01 21.92 11.55
N ARG A 279 -0.80 22.65 12.66
CA ARG A 279 -0.70 22.06 14.01
C ARG A 279 -1.92 21.22 14.39
N ARG A 280 -3.12 21.66 14.01
CA ARG A 280 -4.37 20.91 14.30
C ARG A 280 -4.46 19.65 13.44
N VAL A 281 -4.07 19.74 12.17
CA VAL A 281 -4.03 18.58 11.26
C VAL A 281 -2.99 17.57 11.76
N ALA A 282 -1.78 18.02 12.04
CA ALA A 282 -0.68 17.20 12.56
C ALA A 282 -1.08 16.46 13.85
N SER A 283 -1.75 17.14 14.79
CA SER A 283 -2.18 16.50 16.04
C SER A 283 -3.15 15.34 15.85
N VAL A 284 -3.96 15.36 14.78
CA VAL A 284 -4.91 14.28 14.49
C VAL A 284 -4.23 13.17 13.70
N VAL A 285 -3.51 13.53 12.63
CA VAL A 285 -2.85 12.57 11.74
C VAL A 285 -1.79 11.76 12.48
N SER A 286 -1.01 12.39 13.35
CA SER A 286 0.07 11.72 14.10
C SER A 286 -0.43 10.70 15.14
N MET A 287 -1.74 10.67 15.44
CA MET A 287 -2.32 9.61 16.26
C MET A 287 -2.41 8.27 15.52
N VAL A 288 -2.45 8.30 14.19
CA VAL A 288 -2.60 7.11 13.34
C VAL A 288 -1.32 6.83 12.53
N LEU A 289 -0.66 7.88 12.04
CA LEU A 289 0.54 7.79 11.20
C LEU A 289 1.78 8.31 11.95
N PRO A 290 2.66 7.43 12.45
CA PRO A 290 3.82 7.85 13.24
C PRO A 290 4.87 8.62 12.44
N ASP A 291 5.12 8.23 11.18
CA ASP A 291 6.06 8.93 10.29
C ASP A 291 5.32 9.99 9.47
N LEU A 292 5.08 11.15 10.08
CA LEU A 292 4.55 12.34 9.43
C LEU A 292 5.64 13.41 9.35
N ARG A 293 5.90 13.93 8.15
CA ARG A 293 6.97 14.91 7.91
C ARG A 293 6.41 16.22 7.34
N ALA A 294 7.00 17.34 7.73
CA ALA A 294 6.63 18.64 7.20
C ALA A 294 7.26 18.86 5.82
N VAL A 295 6.46 19.36 4.88
CA VAL A 295 6.91 19.89 3.59
C VAL A 295 6.52 21.35 3.52
N VAL A 296 7.50 22.23 3.47
CA VAL A 296 7.25 23.67 3.55
C VAL A 296 7.13 24.25 2.14
N ARG A 297 6.20 25.17 1.92
CA ARG A 297 6.02 25.84 0.63
C ARG A 297 6.15 27.35 0.81
N GLY A 298 7.10 27.95 0.10
CA GLY A 298 7.25 29.40 0.05
C GLY A 298 6.11 30.14 -0.68
N PRO A 299 6.16 31.49 -0.68
CA PRO A 299 7.18 32.32 -0.04
C PRO A 299 7.04 32.37 1.50
N TYR A 300 8.14 32.67 2.19
CA TYR A 300 8.19 32.79 3.66
C TYR A 300 7.68 34.16 4.12
N ALA A 301 6.78 34.15 5.12
CA ALA A 301 6.51 35.34 5.90
C ALA A 301 7.76 35.75 6.69
N ALA A 302 7.88 37.05 7.02
CA ALA A 302 9.04 37.58 7.71
C ALA A 302 9.34 36.84 9.02
N GLY A 303 10.59 36.38 9.17
CA GLY A 303 11.07 35.67 10.36
C GLY A 303 10.69 34.18 10.42
N LEU A 304 10.15 33.60 9.33
CA LEU A 304 9.95 32.17 9.21
C LEU A 304 10.99 31.56 8.28
N ASP A 305 11.43 30.36 8.62
CA ASP A 305 12.16 29.44 7.76
C ASP A 305 11.55 28.02 7.91
N GLU A 306 11.99 27.09 7.05
CA GLU A 306 11.49 25.72 7.01
C GLU A 306 11.73 24.96 8.31
N GLN A 307 12.86 25.21 8.97
CA GLN A 307 13.24 24.53 10.20
C GLN A 307 12.37 25.00 11.36
N TRP A 308 12.15 26.30 11.50
CA TRP A 308 11.24 26.87 12.48
C TRP A 308 9.83 26.32 12.33
N ILE A 309 9.34 26.17 11.08
CA ILE A 309 8.01 25.61 10.82
C ILE A 309 7.95 24.14 11.24
N ALA A 310 8.96 23.33 10.88
CA ALA A 310 9.05 21.93 11.28
C ALA A 310 9.09 21.78 12.81
N ASP A 311 9.90 22.60 13.50
CA ASP A 311 10.02 22.62 14.96
C ASP A 311 8.70 23.04 15.63
N ALA A 312 8.03 24.06 15.09
CA ALA A 312 6.73 24.52 15.59
C ALA A 312 5.64 23.45 15.46
N LEU A 313 5.75 22.56 14.47
CA LEU A 313 4.86 21.42 14.25
C LEU A 313 5.33 20.16 15.01
N ARG A 314 6.58 20.12 15.49
CA ARG A 314 7.25 18.96 16.06
C ARG A 314 7.29 17.77 15.09
N LEU A 315 7.54 18.05 13.81
CA LEU A 315 7.64 17.05 12.76
C LEU A 315 9.02 17.09 12.11
N PRO A 316 9.59 15.97 11.65
CA PRO A 316 10.78 15.99 10.82
C PRO A 316 10.52 16.79 9.53
N LEU A 317 11.53 17.53 9.06
CA LEU A 317 11.46 18.25 7.79
C LEU A 317 11.80 17.30 6.62
N ALA A 318 10.86 17.14 5.68
CA ALA A 318 11.10 16.41 4.43
C ALA A 318 11.75 17.29 3.35
N GLY A 319 11.52 18.61 3.43
CA GLY A 319 12.17 19.64 2.62
C GLY A 319 11.24 20.80 2.27
N GLU A 320 11.77 21.76 1.50
CA GLU A 320 11.01 22.86 0.92
C GLU A 320 10.60 22.53 -0.53
N VAL A 321 9.31 22.69 -0.83
CA VAL A 321 8.79 22.61 -2.20
C VAL A 321 9.04 23.94 -2.90
N PRO A 322 9.87 23.95 -3.96
CA PRO A 322 10.19 25.18 -4.68
C PRO A 322 8.99 25.67 -5.49
N LEU A 323 8.92 26.98 -5.70
CA LEU A 323 7.98 27.57 -6.65
C LEU A 323 8.32 27.13 -8.08
N GLU A 324 7.34 26.62 -8.82
CA GLU A 324 7.49 26.32 -10.25
C GLU A 324 6.78 27.41 -11.09
N PRO A 325 7.55 28.30 -11.76
CA PRO A 325 6.96 29.35 -12.57
C PRO A 325 6.12 28.79 -13.73
N GLY A 326 4.92 29.34 -13.90
CA GLY A 326 4.01 28.95 -14.97
C GLY A 326 3.26 27.64 -14.72
N LEU A 327 3.34 27.07 -13.52
CA LEU A 327 2.61 25.84 -13.18
C LEU A 327 1.09 25.98 -13.35
N PRO A 328 0.43 27.06 -12.89
CA PRO A 328 -1.01 27.22 -13.11
C PRO A 328 -1.37 27.23 -14.60
N GLN A 329 -0.64 27.98 -15.43
CA GLN A 329 -0.87 28.03 -16.88
C GLN A 329 -0.60 26.68 -17.57
N ALA A 330 0.37 25.92 -17.08
CA ALA A 330 0.65 24.58 -17.59
C ALA A 330 -0.51 23.61 -17.26
N GLN A 331 -1.09 23.72 -16.06
CA GLN A 331 -2.25 22.93 -15.63
C GLN A 331 -3.49 23.26 -16.45
N ASP A 332 -3.75 24.53 -16.73
CA ASP A 332 -4.85 24.95 -17.63
C ASP A 332 -4.69 24.36 -19.05
N GLY A 333 -3.46 24.05 -19.45
CA GLY A 333 -3.14 23.37 -20.71
C GLY A 333 -3.05 21.83 -20.62
N GLY A 334 -3.44 21.21 -19.50
CA GLY A 334 -3.42 19.76 -19.31
C GLY A 334 -2.03 19.16 -19.04
N VAL A 335 -1.02 19.98 -18.75
CA VAL A 335 0.32 19.49 -18.40
C VAL A 335 0.38 19.20 -16.89
N PRO A 336 0.72 17.97 -16.48
CA PRO A 336 0.65 17.61 -15.07
C PRO A 336 1.81 18.22 -14.26
N PRO A 337 1.62 18.46 -12.96
CA PRO A 337 2.73 18.78 -12.04
C PRO A 337 3.85 17.74 -12.14
N GLY A 338 5.11 18.19 -12.15
CA GLY A 338 6.27 17.30 -12.31
C GLY A 338 6.56 16.83 -13.75
N ALA A 339 5.79 17.28 -14.76
CA ALA A 339 6.06 16.99 -16.17
C ALA A 339 7.37 17.59 -16.70
N ARG A 340 7.90 18.65 -16.07
CA ARG A 340 9.16 19.26 -16.47
C ARG A 340 10.32 18.53 -15.79
N ALA A 341 11.02 17.66 -16.54
CA ALA A 341 12.08 16.80 -15.99
C ALA A 341 13.18 17.55 -15.23
N ARG A 342 13.51 18.74 -15.75
CA ARG A 342 14.54 19.64 -15.20
C ARG A 342 13.91 20.78 -14.38
N GLY A 343 12.61 20.67 -14.08
CA GLY A 343 11.87 21.64 -13.27
C GLY A 343 12.19 21.46 -11.79
N PRO A 344 12.07 22.53 -10.99
CA PRO A 344 12.43 22.49 -9.58
C PRO A 344 11.52 21.54 -8.78
N LEU A 345 10.24 21.43 -9.16
CA LEU A 345 9.30 20.52 -8.52
C LEU A 345 9.65 19.05 -8.77
N ALA A 346 10.04 18.70 -10.00
CA ALA A 346 10.50 17.35 -10.33
C ALA A 346 11.80 17.01 -9.59
N ALA A 347 12.75 17.95 -9.51
CA ALA A 347 14.00 17.77 -8.77
C ALA A 347 13.76 17.50 -7.27
N PHE A 348 12.83 18.24 -6.64
CA PHE A 348 12.40 17.99 -5.27
C PHE A 348 11.84 16.55 -5.11
N CYS A 349 10.94 16.15 -6.02
CA CYS A 349 10.31 14.83 -5.98
C CYS A 349 11.32 13.69 -6.21
N THR A 350 12.28 13.85 -7.11
CA THR A 350 13.36 12.89 -7.34
C THR A 350 14.19 12.72 -6.07
N ALA A 351 14.65 13.81 -5.47
CA ALA A 351 15.45 13.77 -4.26
C ALA A 351 14.68 13.17 -3.07
N PHE A 352 13.37 13.42 -3.00
CA PHE A 352 12.50 12.77 -2.01
C PHE A 352 12.46 11.25 -2.20
N TRP A 353 12.20 10.77 -3.43
CA TRP A 353 12.12 9.33 -3.70
C TRP A 353 13.44 8.61 -3.48
N GLU A 354 14.58 9.23 -3.83
CA GLU A 354 15.91 8.67 -3.55
C GLU A 354 16.13 8.43 -2.05
N ARG A 355 15.75 9.40 -1.21
CA ARG A 355 15.85 9.26 0.26
C ARG A 355 14.87 8.23 0.82
N ALA A 356 13.61 8.29 0.38
CA ALA A 356 12.55 7.43 0.89
C ALA A 356 12.80 5.95 0.55
N LEU A 357 13.27 5.67 -0.68
CA LEU A 357 13.57 4.31 -1.13
C LEU A 357 14.89 3.77 -0.55
N ALA A 358 15.85 4.63 -0.19
CA ALA A 358 17.10 4.21 0.45
C ALA A 358 16.88 3.74 1.90
N GLY A 359 15.92 4.33 2.62
CA GLY A 359 15.59 3.95 4.01
C GLY A 359 15.04 2.53 4.17
N ASP A 360 14.44 1.98 3.11
CA ASP A 360 13.90 0.62 3.07
C ASP A 360 14.97 -0.50 3.02
N GLY A 361 16.23 -0.14 2.73
CA GLY A 361 17.35 -1.09 2.64
C GLY A 361 18.05 -1.40 3.97
N SER A 362 17.72 -0.69 5.06
CA SER A 362 18.51 -0.70 6.30
C SER A 362 18.07 -1.73 7.36
N VAL A 363 17.15 -2.65 7.05
CA VAL A 363 16.69 -3.70 8.00
C VAL A 363 17.19 -5.11 7.61
N ALA A 364 18.22 -5.19 6.78
CA ALA A 364 18.91 -6.45 6.48
C ALA A 364 20.36 -6.39 6.97
N SER A 365 20.54 -6.66 8.26
CA SER A 365 21.83 -7.04 8.84
C SER A 365 21.62 -7.99 10.00
#